data_AF-A0A976XHH0-F1
#
_entry.id   AF-A0A976XHH0-F1
#
_cell.length_a   1.000
_cell.length_b   1.000
_cell.length_c   1.000
_cell.angle_alpha   90.00
_cell.angle_beta   90.00
_cell.angle_gamma   90.00
#
_symmetry.space_group_name_H-M   'P 1'
#
loop_
_entity.id
_entity.type
_entity.pdbx_description
1 polymer ?
#
loop_
_entity_poly.entity_id
_entity_poly.type
_entity_poly.pdbx_seq_one_letter_code
_entity_poly.pdbx_strand_id
1 'polypeptide(L)'
;MARVKNRWIIVRAEISDKKNSQANYLDLILKDTLIKTEVEKTAELLFGFLQGKFISNSITVQFISSTESLVLFQCRRCFIEETLIILKFINKIQNTNIKFGVKQVSGTLHQARRYILSKILDSLTQVSLLGPSAIEKYKKSNLIKGIKQITTIHGIKSTTFSQNGVKGAIQIRYYSPEVKEHFNNPRNVGSFDKDDPSVGTAIVGKAACGDVIKLQVKIKDNCIEDACFKTFGCGSAIASSSYVTEIVKGKTCQEALAIKNTDISEKLNLPPVKIHCSLLAEDAVKHAIKDYLNKNKSKKNE
;
A
#
# COMPACT_ATOMS: atom_id res chain seq x y z
N MET A 1 4.10 -20.27 -5.52
CA MET A 1 4.41 -19.27 -6.57
C MET A 1 5.03 -18.03 -5.93
N ALA A 2 6.29 -17.71 -6.20
CA ALA A 2 6.92 -16.49 -5.71
C ALA A 2 6.31 -15.26 -6.42
N ARG A 3 5.74 -14.33 -5.65
CA ARG A 3 5.15 -13.10 -6.20
C ARG A 3 6.27 -12.17 -6.66
N VAL A 4 6.33 -11.85 -7.96
CA VAL A 4 7.27 -10.89 -8.52
C VAL A 4 7.07 -9.53 -7.83
N LYS A 5 8.10 -9.04 -7.13
CA LYS A 5 8.04 -7.76 -6.42
C LYS A 5 8.48 -6.66 -7.38
N ASN A 6 7.58 -5.70 -7.64
CA ASN A 6 7.86 -4.54 -8.49
C ASN A 6 8.22 -3.32 -7.65
N ARG A 7 8.89 -2.36 -8.30
CA ARG A 7 9.21 -1.03 -7.80
C ARG A 7 8.68 0.01 -8.76
N TRP A 8 8.33 1.15 -8.20
CA TRP A 8 7.69 2.25 -8.90
C TRP A 8 8.59 3.47 -8.79
N ILE A 9 9.14 3.93 -9.91
CA ILE A 9 10.11 5.02 -9.94
C ILE A 9 9.43 6.22 -10.59
N ILE A 10 9.37 7.33 -9.88
CA ILE A 10 8.85 8.60 -10.36
C ILE A 10 10.05 9.47 -10.71
N VAL A 11 10.12 9.88 -11.97
CA VAL A 11 11.13 10.82 -12.45
C VAL A 11 10.47 12.09 -12.95
N ARG A 12 11.19 13.20 -12.84
CA ARG A 12 10.87 14.44 -13.54
C ARG A 12 11.79 14.57 -14.75
N ALA A 13 11.21 14.80 -15.92
CA ALA A 13 11.93 15.13 -17.14
C ALA A 13 12.22 16.63 -17.16
N GLU A 14 13.48 17.02 -17.33
CA GLU A 14 13.90 18.41 -17.44
C GLU A 14 14.53 18.61 -18.83
N ILE A 15 13.92 19.45 -19.67
CA ILE A 15 14.45 19.78 -21.01
C ILE A 15 15.52 20.86 -20.84
N SER A 16 16.71 20.61 -21.38
CA SER A 16 17.85 21.55 -21.29
C SER A 16 17.92 22.55 -22.45
N ASP A 17 17.17 22.33 -23.54
CA ASP A 17 17.22 23.18 -24.73
C ASP A 17 16.33 24.44 -24.60
N LYS A 18 16.98 25.62 -24.52
CA LYS A 18 16.32 26.93 -24.39
C LYS A 18 15.42 27.34 -25.57
N LYS A 19 15.47 26.65 -26.72
CA LYS A 19 14.81 27.10 -27.96
C LYS A 19 13.32 26.72 -28.08
N ASN A 20 12.80 25.75 -27.33
CA ASN A 20 11.41 25.25 -27.48
C ASN A 20 10.70 25.04 -26.14
N SER A 21 10.61 26.09 -25.33
CA SER A 21 9.92 26.08 -24.03
C SER A 21 8.40 26.24 -24.18
N GLN A 22 7.74 25.39 -24.99
CA GLN A 22 6.28 25.32 -25.05
C GLN A 22 5.78 23.97 -24.52
N ALA A 23 4.75 24.01 -23.66
CA ALA A 23 4.09 22.84 -23.07
C ALA A 23 3.65 21.78 -24.11
N ASN A 24 3.41 22.19 -25.36
CA ASN A 24 3.06 21.30 -26.48
C ASN A 24 4.23 20.39 -26.94
N TYR A 25 5.48 20.73 -26.62
CA TYR A 25 6.66 19.97 -27.07
C TYR A 25 6.91 18.74 -26.17
N LEU A 26 6.63 18.84 -24.87
CA LEU A 26 6.69 17.71 -23.93
C LEU A 26 5.68 16.62 -24.28
N ASP A 27 4.47 16.98 -24.73
CA ASP A 27 3.46 16.03 -25.23
C ASP A 27 3.94 15.26 -26.47
N LEU A 28 4.83 15.85 -27.27
CA LEU A 28 5.37 15.24 -28.49
C LEU A 28 6.54 14.29 -28.18
N ILE A 29 7.37 14.64 -27.19
CA ILE A 29 8.60 13.90 -26.85
C ILE A 29 8.34 12.79 -25.84
N LEU A 30 7.51 13.04 -24.82
CA LEU A 30 7.20 12.06 -23.78
C LEU A 30 6.13 11.09 -24.27
N LYS A 31 6.45 10.34 -25.33
CA LYS A 31 5.68 9.20 -25.79
C LYS A 31 6.31 7.92 -25.24
N ASP A 32 5.47 7.01 -24.78
CA ASP A 32 5.89 5.71 -24.24
C ASP A 32 6.86 4.98 -25.18
N THR A 33 6.54 4.96 -26.49
CA THR A 33 7.39 4.32 -27.51
C THR A 33 8.81 4.90 -27.58
N LEU A 34 8.94 6.22 -27.50
CA LEU A 34 10.24 6.91 -27.59
C LEU A 34 11.08 6.68 -26.34
N ILE A 35 10.45 6.81 -25.17
CA ILE A 35 11.11 6.58 -23.89
C ILE A 35 11.58 5.13 -23.81
N LYS A 36 10.73 4.17 -24.19
CA LYS A 36 11.08 2.75 -24.17
C LYS A 36 12.25 2.43 -25.10
N THR A 37 12.25 2.99 -26.31
CA THR A 37 13.35 2.82 -27.27
C THR A 37 14.67 3.34 -26.70
N GLU A 38 14.64 4.48 -26.00
CA GLU A 38 15.86 5.06 -25.43
C GLU A 38 16.35 4.30 -24.19
N VAL A 39 15.42 3.81 -23.36
CA VAL A 39 15.74 2.90 -22.24
C VAL A 39 16.39 1.62 -22.75
N GLU A 40 15.87 1.02 -23.83
CA GLU A 40 16.44 -0.17 -24.46
C GLU A 40 17.86 0.08 -24.96
N LYS A 41 18.07 1.13 -25.76
CA LYS A 41 19.41 1.51 -26.27
C LYS A 41 20.42 1.76 -25.15
N THR A 42 20.01 2.52 -24.14
CA THR A 42 20.89 2.85 -23.01
C THR A 42 21.21 1.61 -22.18
N ALA A 43 20.24 0.70 -21.99
CA ALA A 43 20.47 -0.55 -21.28
C ALA A 43 21.44 -1.48 -22.02
N GLU A 44 21.29 -1.61 -23.35
CA GLU A 44 22.20 -2.40 -24.18
C GLU A 44 23.61 -1.80 -24.20
N LEU A 45 23.73 -0.47 -24.22
CA LEU A 45 25.02 0.22 -24.17
C LEU A 45 25.75 0.02 -22.83
N LEU A 46 25.03 0.08 -21.71
CA LEU A 46 25.62 0.00 -20.37
C LEU A 46 25.91 -1.44 -19.91
N PHE A 47 25.05 -2.39 -20.26
CA PHE A 47 25.08 -3.76 -19.72
C PHE A 47 25.27 -4.84 -20.79
N GLY A 48 25.47 -4.45 -22.05
CA GLY A 48 25.58 -5.38 -23.19
C GLY A 48 24.21 -5.90 -23.67
N PHE A 49 24.20 -6.53 -24.84
CA PHE A 49 22.97 -6.89 -25.55
C PHE A 49 22.03 -7.79 -24.74
N LEU A 50 22.52 -8.91 -24.20
CA LEU A 50 21.67 -9.88 -23.50
C LEU A 50 21.13 -9.36 -22.16
N GLN A 51 22.02 -8.84 -21.30
CA GLN A 51 21.64 -8.35 -19.98
C GLN A 51 20.86 -7.03 -20.07
N GLY A 52 21.27 -6.12 -20.97
CA GLY A 52 20.56 -4.88 -21.26
C GLY A 52 19.13 -5.12 -21.71
N LYS A 53 18.92 -6.07 -22.65
CA LYS A 53 17.57 -6.46 -23.11
C LYS A 53 16.73 -7.09 -22.01
N PHE A 54 17.33 -7.83 -21.08
CA PHE A 54 16.61 -8.39 -19.94
C PHE A 54 16.15 -7.32 -18.95
N ILE A 55 17.02 -6.33 -18.68
CA ILE A 55 16.72 -5.20 -17.80
C ILE A 55 15.64 -4.31 -18.43
N SER A 56 15.80 -3.91 -19.70
CA SER A 56 14.88 -3.01 -20.40
C SER A 56 13.47 -3.61 -20.54
N ASN A 57 13.35 -4.90 -20.84
CA ASN A 57 12.06 -5.60 -20.87
C ASN A 57 11.35 -5.64 -19.51
N SER A 58 12.09 -5.48 -18.41
CA SER A 58 11.52 -5.40 -17.07
C SER A 58 10.99 -4.01 -16.73
N ILE A 59 11.37 -2.98 -17.49
CA ILE A 59 11.01 -1.58 -17.31
C ILE A 59 9.80 -1.25 -18.20
N THR A 60 8.75 -0.69 -17.60
CA THR A 60 7.54 -0.28 -18.31
C THR A 60 7.16 1.13 -17.89
N VAL A 61 6.74 1.96 -18.85
CA VAL A 61 6.18 3.28 -18.54
C VAL A 61 4.70 3.10 -18.22
N GLN A 62 4.28 3.59 -17.05
CA GLN A 62 2.94 3.38 -16.53
C GLN A 62 2.10 4.65 -16.56
N PHE A 63 2.76 5.81 -16.51
CA PHE A 63 2.11 7.10 -16.55
C PHE A 63 3.09 8.17 -17.04
N ILE A 64 2.57 9.10 -17.84
CA ILE A 64 3.28 10.28 -18.31
C ILE A 64 2.36 11.47 -18.09
N SER A 65 2.88 12.50 -17.42
CA SER A 65 2.24 13.80 -17.28
C SER A 65 3.16 14.86 -17.89
N SER A 66 2.75 15.39 -19.03
CA SER A 66 3.42 16.52 -19.67
C SER A 66 3.28 17.81 -18.87
N THR A 67 2.18 17.99 -18.13
CA THR A 67 1.91 19.18 -17.31
C THR A 67 2.91 19.34 -16.18
N GLU A 68 3.24 18.25 -15.50
CA GLU A 68 4.20 18.22 -14.38
C GLU A 68 5.60 17.75 -14.81
N SER A 69 5.76 17.42 -16.10
CA SER A 69 6.93 16.73 -16.65
C SER A 69 7.30 15.48 -15.84
N LEU A 70 6.31 14.71 -15.38
CA LEU A 70 6.51 13.52 -14.55
C LEU A 70 6.32 12.25 -15.38
N VAL A 71 7.19 11.27 -15.16
CA VAL A 71 7.08 9.92 -15.74
C VAL A 71 7.14 8.89 -14.62
N LEU A 72 6.22 7.94 -14.63
CA LEU A 72 6.17 6.81 -13.72
C LEU A 72 6.65 5.56 -14.45
N PHE A 73 7.74 4.99 -13.97
CA PHE A 73 8.26 3.71 -14.40
C PHE A 73 7.89 2.62 -13.40
N GLN A 74 7.62 1.43 -13.92
CA GLN A 74 7.55 0.19 -13.15
C GLN A 74 8.72 -0.70 -13.58
N CYS A 75 9.48 -1.19 -12.61
CA CYS A 75 10.55 -2.17 -12.84
C CYS A 75 10.47 -3.32 -11.83
N ARG A 76 11.17 -4.42 -12.10
CA ARG A 76 11.35 -5.50 -11.12
C ARG A 76 12.30 -5.06 -10.01
N ARG A 77 12.04 -5.48 -8.77
CA ARG A 77 12.86 -5.10 -7.60
C ARG A 77 14.34 -5.47 -7.75
N CYS A 78 14.66 -6.56 -8.46
CA CYS A 78 16.03 -6.99 -8.69
C CYS A 78 16.81 -6.08 -9.63
N PHE A 79 16.14 -5.24 -10.45
CA PHE A 79 16.77 -4.36 -11.44
C PHE A 79 16.65 -2.88 -11.07
N ILE A 80 16.40 -2.58 -9.80
CA ILE A 80 16.14 -1.21 -9.37
C ILE A 80 17.37 -0.32 -9.59
N GLU A 81 18.56 -0.79 -9.23
CA GLU A 81 19.80 -0.02 -9.34
C GLU A 81 20.18 0.20 -10.81
N GLU A 82 20.10 -0.85 -11.62
CA GLU A 82 20.34 -0.79 -13.05
C GLU A 82 19.35 0.14 -13.75
N THR A 83 18.08 0.09 -13.37
CA THR A 83 17.05 1.01 -13.88
C THR A 83 17.39 2.46 -13.53
N LEU A 84 17.81 2.73 -12.29
CA LEU A 84 18.18 4.09 -11.87
C LEU A 84 19.41 4.62 -12.62
N ILE A 85 20.40 3.75 -12.87
CA ILE A 85 21.56 4.06 -13.69
C ILE A 85 21.11 4.40 -15.11
N ILE A 86 20.32 3.53 -15.76
CA ILE A 86 19.80 3.76 -17.12
C ILE A 86 19.10 5.11 -17.20
N LEU A 87 18.15 5.37 -16.30
CA LEU A 87 17.39 6.62 -16.28
C LEU A 87 18.29 7.85 -16.10
N LYS A 88 19.37 7.74 -15.30
CA LYS A 88 20.33 8.83 -15.09
C LYS A 88 21.21 9.09 -16.32
N PHE A 89 21.51 8.06 -17.11
CA PHE A 89 22.35 8.16 -18.30
C PHE A 89 21.58 8.58 -19.57
N ILE A 90 20.25 8.46 -19.58
CA ILE A 90 19.45 9.04 -20.65
C ILE A 90 19.59 10.56 -20.60
N ASN A 91 20.31 11.10 -21.59
CA ASN A 91 20.59 12.52 -21.75
C ASN A 91 19.91 13.13 -22.99
N LYS A 92 19.38 12.29 -23.87
CA LYS A 92 18.79 12.69 -25.15
C LYS A 92 17.61 11.81 -25.49
N ILE A 93 16.51 12.41 -25.91
CA ILE A 93 15.39 11.70 -26.53
C ILE A 93 15.14 12.34 -27.88
N GLN A 94 15.23 11.56 -28.95
CA GLN A 94 15.23 12.04 -30.34
C GLN A 94 16.29 13.14 -30.56
N ASN A 95 15.88 14.38 -30.80
CA ASN A 95 16.75 15.53 -31.04
C ASN A 95 16.79 16.51 -29.87
N THR A 96 16.36 16.09 -28.68
CA THR A 96 16.16 16.99 -27.54
C THR A 96 16.97 16.52 -26.34
N ASN A 97 17.67 17.45 -25.71
CA ASN A 97 18.45 17.16 -24.50
C ASN A 97 17.51 17.11 -23.29
N ILE A 98 17.42 15.94 -22.65
CA ILE A 98 16.55 15.67 -21.51
C ILE A 98 17.36 15.08 -20.39
N LYS A 99 17.08 15.54 -19.17
CA LYS A 99 17.62 14.95 -17.95
C LYS A 99 16.48 14.38 -17.11
N PHE A 100 16.59 13.11 -16.71
CA PHE A 100 15.66 12.54 -15.75
C PHE A 100 16.18 12.72 -14.31
N GLY A 101 15.47 13.55 -13.55
CA GLY A 101 15.66 13.67 -12.10
C GLY A 101 14.75 12.72 -11.35
N VAL A 102 15.30 11.68 -10.72
CA VAL A 102 14.54 10.77 -9.86
C VAL A 102 13.98 11.56 -8.68
N LYS A 103 12.65 11.54 -8.50
CA LYS A 103 11.97 12.24 -7.41
C LYS A 103 11.56 11.30 -6.28
N GLN A 104 11.10 10.09 -6.62
CA GLN A 104 10.72 9.11 -5.61
C GLN A 104 10.83 7.69 -6.14
N VAL A 105 11.23 6.76 -5.27
CA VAL A 105 11.09 5.33 -5.50
C VAL A 105 10.12 4.76 -4.46
N SER A 106 9.07 4.09 -4.93
CA SER A 106 8.00 3.56 -4.10
C SER A 106 7.94 2.04 -4.15
N GLY A 107 7.60 1.43 -3.01
CA GLY A 107 7.41 -0.01 -2.90
C GLY A 107 6.08 -0.50 -3.45
N THR A 108 5.09 0.39 -3.53
CA THR A 108 3.72 0.10 -3.98
C THR A 108 3.23 1.16 -4.96
N LEU A 109 2.34 0.78 -5.88
CA LEU A 109 1.69 1.72 -6.79
C LEU A 109 0.88 2.77 -6.04
N HIS A 110 0.30 2.41 -4.90
CA HIS A 110 -0.49 3.34 -4.09
C HIS A 110 0.36 4.51 -3.57
N GLN A 111 1.58 4.23 -3.05
CA GLN A 111 2.51 5.26 -2.62
C GLN A 111 2.91 6.18 -3.78
N ALA A 112 3.23 5.61 -4.95
CA ALA A 112 3.58 6.37 -6.14
C ALA A 112 2.42 7.27 -6.61
N ARG A 113 1.19 6.73 -6.67
CA ARG A 113 -0.01 7.49 -7.03
C ARG A 113 -0.28 8.64 -6.06
N ARG A 114 -0.15 8.40 -4.75
CA ARG A 114 -0.34 9.43 -3.73
C ARG A 114 0.64 10.58 -3.90
N TYR A 115 1.90 10.29 -4.23
CA TYR A 115 2.90 11.31 -4.52
C TYR A 115 2.56 12.12 -5.76
N ILE A 116 2.25 11.46 -6.88
CA ILE A 116 1.86 12.13 -8.13
C ILE A 116 0.66 13.05 -7.89
N LEU A 117 -0.37 12.55 -7.22
CA LEU A 117 -1.56 13.34 -6.88
C LEU A 117 -1.22 14.54 -6.00
N SER A 118 -0.37 14.36 -4.97
CA SER A 118 0.05 15.48 -4.13
C SER A 118 0.76 16.57 -4.94
N LYS A 119 1.63 16.20 -5.88
CA LYS A 119 2.36 17.17 -6.71
C LYS A 119 1.45 17.91 -7.68
N ILE A 120 0.51 17.20 -8.31
CA ILE A 120 -0.50 17.83 -9.18
C ILE A 120 -1.36 18.79 -8.35
N LEU A 121 -1.81 18.40 -7.16
CA LEU A 121 -2.61 19.25 -6.29
C LEU A 121 -1.83 20.50 -5.81
N ASP A 122 -0.56 20.34 -5.46
CA ASP A 122 0.33 21.46 -5.08
C ASP A 122 0.41 22.49 -6.23
N SER A 123 0.63 22.05 -7.48
CA SER A 123 0.66 22.93 -8.64
C SER A 123 -0.68 23.63 -8.88
N LEU A 124 -1.80 22.92 -8.67
CA LEU A 124 -3.14 23.50 -8.85
C LEU A 124 -3.49 24.53 -7.78
N THR A 125 -3.09 24.30 -6.53
CA THR A 125 -3.27 25.27 -5.45
C THR A 125 -2.44 26.52 -5.71
N GLN A 126 -1.21 26.38 -6.20
CA GLN A 126 -0.39 27.52 -6.64
C GLN A 126 -1.04 28.31 -7.78
N VAL A 127 -1.66 27.64 -8.76
CA VAL A 127 -2.39 28.31 -9.85
C VAL A 127 -3.66 29.01 -9.35
N SER A 128 -4.34 28.46 -8.35
CA SER A 128 -5.54 29.09 -7.77
C SER A 128 -5.25 30.40 -7.03
N LEU A 129 -4.01 30.61 -6.58
CA LEU A 129 -3.55 31.85 -5.97
C LEU A 129 -3.29 32.98 -6.99
N LEU A 130 -3.23 32.68 -8.29
CA LEU A 130 -2.93 33.65 -9.36
C LEU A 130 -4.17 34.38 -9.93
N GLY A 131 -5.32 34.29 -9.25
CA GLY A 131 -6.55 35.03 -9.60
C GLY A 131 -7.42 34.40 -10.69
N PRO A 132 -8.68 34.88 -10.86
CA PRO A 132 -9.71 34.21 -11.67
C PRO A 132 -9.35 34.04 -13.15
N SER A 133 -8.60 34.98 -13.72
CA SER A 133 -8.25 35.00 -15.14
C SER A 133 -7.18 33.95 -15.53
N ALA A 134 -6.25 33.64 -14.61
CA ALA A 134 -5.26 32.56 -14.81
C ALA A 134 -5.90 31.17 -14.71
N ILE A 135 -6.90 31.03 -13.83
CA ILE A 135 -7.66 29.81 -13.58
C ILE A 135 -8.47 29.39 -14.82
N GLU A 136 -9.06 30.34 -15.55
CA GLU A 136 -9.90 30.06 -16.72
C GLU A 136 -9.07 29.54 -17.92
N LYS A 137 -7.84 30.05 -18.07
CA LYS A 137 -6.87 29.64 -19.09
C LYS A 137 -6.24 28.26 -18.79
N TYR A 138 -6.09 27.91 -17.50
CA TYR A 138 -5.47 26.64 -17.05
C TYR A 138 -6.48 25.49 -16.91
N LYS A 139 -7.74 25.78 -16.54
CA LYS A 139 -8.77 24.76 -16.25
C LYS A 139 -9.27 23.97 -17.47
N LYS A 140 -9.23 24.53 -18.68
CA LYS A 140 -10.01 23.97 -19.81
C LYS A 140 -9.34 22.82 -20.57
N SER A 141 -8.01 22.70 -20.62
CA SER A 141 -7.35 21.66 -21.42
C SER A 141 -6.51 20.65 -20.63
N ASN A 142 -5.75 21.10 -19.62
CA ASN A 142 -4.71 20.29 -19.00
C ASN A 142 -5.16 19.56 -17.73
N LEU A 143 -6.00 20.21 -16.91
CA LEU A 143 -6.58 19.60 -15.71
C LEU A 143 -7.50 18.42 -16.07
N ILE A 144 -8.35 18.59 -17.09
CA ILE A 144 -9.28 17.55 -17.56
C ILE A 144 -8.50 16.38 -18.16
N LYS A 145 -7.40 16.62 -18.87
CA LYS A 145 -6.52 15.55 -19.39
C LYS A 145 -5.81 14.79 -18.28
N GLY A 146 -5.22 15.49 -17.31
CA GLY A 146 -4.54 14.86 -16.17
C GLY A 146 -5.50 14.04 -15.31
N ILE A 147 -6.68 14.59 -14.99
CA ILE A 147 -7.73 13.87 -14.24
C ILE A 147 -8.26 12.69 -15.06
N LYS A 148 -8.49 12.84 -16.38
CA LYS A 148 -8.92 11.73 -17.25
C LYS A 148 -7.90 10.60 -17.29
N GLN A 149 -6.61 10.91 -17.49
CA GLN A 149 -5.53 9.91 -17.48
C GLN A 149 -5.43 9.19 -16.13
N ILE A 150 -5.60 9.93 -15.03
CA ILE A 150 -5.67 9.35 -13.69
C ILE A 150 -6.89 8.43 -13.57
N THR A 151 -8.08 8.84 -14.00
CA THR A 151 -9.29 7.99 -13.95
C THR A 151 -9.20 6.74 -14.81
N THR A 152 -8.54 6.80 -15.99
CA THR A 152 -8.26 5.63 -16.84
C THR A 152 -7.34 4.64 -16.12
N ILE A 153 -6.31 5.12 -15.41
CA ILE A 153 -5.40 4.30 -14.59
C ILE A 153 -6.10 3.73 -13.34
N HIS A 154 -7.20 4.35 -12.88
CA HIS A 154 -8.02 3.88 -11.76
C HIS A 154 -9.13 2.90 -12.18
N GLY A 155 -9.36 2.65 -13.48
CA GLY A 155 -10.44 1.78 -13.96
C GLY A 155 -11.85 2.33 -13.67
N ILE A 156 -11.97 3.65 -13.45
CA ILE A 156 -13.24 4.30 -13.15
C ILE A 156 -13.93 4.61 -14.48
N LYS A 157 -15.04 3.93 -14.78
CA LYS A 157 -15.91 4.29 -15.92
C LYS A 157 -16.40 5.73 -15.73
N SER A 158 -16.26 6.54 -16.77
CA SER A 158 -16.49 8.01 -16.82
C SER A 158 -17.92 8.49 -16.53
N THR A 159 -18.83 7.62 -16.10
CA THR A 159 -20.23 7.95 -15.85
C THR A 159 -20.46 8.20 -14.37
N THR A 160 -19.91 9.29 -13.83
CA THR A 160 -20.41 10.01 -12.63
C THR A 160 -19.43 11.13 -12.25
N PHE A 161 -19.37 12.18 -13.07
CA PHE A 161 -18.96 13.51 -12.59
C PHE A 161 -20.16 14.43 -12.74
N SER A 162 -21.15 14.23 -11.88
CA SER A 162 -22.16 15.24 -11.58
C SER A 162 -21.60 16.15 -10.49
N GLN A 163 -21.83 17.45 -10.60
CA GLN A 163 -21.18 18.53 -9.84
C GLN A 163 -21.48 18.54 -8.33
N ASN A 164 -22.20 17.58 -7.78
CA ASN A 164 -22.47 17.47 -6.34
C ASN A 164 -21.96 16.13 -5.82
N GLY A 165 -20.83 16.15 -5.10
CA GLY A 165 -20.43 15.04 -4.22
C GLY A 165 -19.04 14.45 -4.50
N VAL A 166 -18.00 15.13 -4.03
CA VAL A 166 -16.62 14.58 -3.90
C VAL A 166 -16.53 13.46 -2.84
N LYS A 167 -17.64 13.06 -2.21
CA LYS A 167 -17.63 12.07 -1.11
C LYS A 167 -17.62 10.59 -1.57
N GLY A 168 -17.83 10.29 -2.85
CA GLY A 168 -18.11 8.91 -3.29
C GLY A 168 -16.97 8.12 -3.95
N ALA A 169 -15.92 8.76 -4.48
CA ALA A 169 -15.05 8.11 -5.48
C ALA A 169 -13.55 8.06 -5.14
N ILE A 170 -13.17 8.37 -3.89
CA ILE A 170 -11.83 8.09 -3.38
C ILE A 170 -12.01 7.21 -2.16
N GLN A 171 -11.97 5.87 -2.33
CA GLN A 171 -11.62 5.01 -1.20
C GLN A 171 -10.15 5.25 -0.88
N ILE A 172 -9.88 6.37 -0.22
CA ILE A 172 -8.67 6.55 0.56
C ILE A 172 -8.72 5.40 1.55
N ARG A 173 -7.74 4.49 1.50
CA ARG A 173 -7.59 3.44 2.50
C ARG A 173 -7.16 4.09 3.81
N TYR A 174 -8.09 4.80 4.45
CA TYR A 174 -7.90 5.28 5.81
C TYR A 174 -8.08 4.07 6.71
N TYR A 175 -7.08 3.80 7.54
CA TYR A 175 -7.34 3.09 8.77
C TYR A 175 -8.29 3.95 9.58
N SER A 176 -9.33 3.32 10.11
CA SER A 176 -10.25 3.94 11.03
C SER A 176 -9.49 4.51 12.24
N PRO A 177 -10.03 5.55 12.90
CA PRO A 177 -9.45 6.08 14.14
C PRO A 177 -9.15 4.96 15.15
N GLU A 178 -10.04 3.98 15.26
CA GLU A 178 -9.95 2.84 16.16
C GLU A 178 -8.75 1.95 15.82
N VAL A 179 -8.54 1.64 14.54
CA VAL A 179 -7.37 0.86 14.10
C VAL A 179 -6.08 1.62 14.39
N LYS A 180 -6.06 2.94 14.20
CA LYS A 180 -4.87 3.74 14.51
C LYS A 180 -4.57 3.77 16.00
N GLU A 181 -5.60 3.87 16.83
CA GLU A 181 -5.45 3.86 18.28
C GLU A 181 -4.85 2.55 18.78
N HIS A 182 -5.44 1.41 18.42
CA HIS A 182 -4.94 0.09 18.81
C HIS A 182 -3.59 -0.25 18.19
N PHE A 183 -3.23 0.36 17.06
CA PHE A 183 -1.92 0.19 16.45
C PHE A 183 -0.84 1.01 17.16
N ASN A 184 -1.12 2.26 17.49
CA ASN A 184 -0.15 3.16 18.14
C ASN A 184 0.02 2.82 19.63
N ASN A 185 -1.07 2.44 20.30
CA ASN A 185 -1.11 2.09 21.71
C ASN A 185 -1.71 0.69 21.89
N PRO A 186 -1.02 -0.39 21.45
CA PRO A 186 -1.52 -1.74 21.56
C PRO A 186 -1.59 -2.17 23.03
N ARG A 187 -2.74 -2.69 23.43
CA ARG A 187 -3.04 -3.09 24.81
C ARG A 187 -2.74 -4.57 25.01
N ASN A 188 -2.17 -4.95 26.14
CA ASN A 188 -1.91 -6.36 26.49
C ASN A 188 -0.91 -7.08 25.57
N VAL A 189 0.09 -6.34 25.09
CA VAL A 189 1.25 -6.92 24.43
C VAL A 189 2.10 -7.64 25.47
N GLY A 190 2.33 -8.94 25.28
CA GLY A 190 3.03 -9.73 26.29
C GLY A 190 3.00 -11.23 26.03
N SER A 191 3.43 -11.99 27.02
CA SER A 191 3.30 -13.44 27.02
C SER A 191 3.23 -13.94 28.46
N PHE A 192 2.34 -14.90 28.70
CA PHE A 192 2.33 -15.67 29.93
C PHE A 192 3.31 -16.84 29.86
N ASP A 193 3.58 -17.42 31.02
CA ASP A 193 4.30 -18.68 31.12
C ASP A 193 3.56 -19.78 30.34
N LYS A 194 4.31 -20.62 29.64
CA LYS A 194 3.76 -21.71 28.82
C LYS A 194 3.36 -22.90 29.67
N ASP A 195 4.05 -23.08 30.80
CA ASP A 195 3.89 -24.24 31.68
C ASP A 195 2.74 -24.06 32.68
N ASP A 196 2.17 -22.85 32.76
CA ASP A 196 0.98 -22.57 33.57
C ASP A 196 -0.24 -23.33 33.01
N PRO A 197 -0.87 -24.24 33.79
CA PRO A 197 -2.03 -25.01 33.34
C PRO A 197 -3.28 -24.14 33.18
N SER A 198 -3.32 -22.96 33.80
CA SER A 198 -4.42 -22.00 33.64
C SER A 198 -4.34 -21.22 32.32
N VAL A 199 -3.25 -21.37 31.56
CA VAL A 199 -2.99 -20.63 30.33
C VAL A 199 -3.22 -21.50 29.09
N GLY A 200 -4.19 -21.07 28.27
CA GLY A 200 -4.39 -21.55 26.91
C GLY A 200 -3.55 -20.75 25.92
N THR A 201 -2.83 -21.41 25.02
CA THR A 201 -1.97 -20.77 24.02
C THR A 201 -2.38 -21.17 22.60
N ALA A 202 -2.51 -20.17 21.72
CA ALA A 202 -2.67 -20.37 20.29
C ALA A 202 -1.60 -19.65 19.50
N ILE A 203 -1.11 -20.32 18.46
CA ILE A 203 -0.31 -19.71 17.41
C ILE A 203 -1.04 -19.98 16.10
N VAL A 204 -1.57 -18.93 15.47
CA VAL A 204 -2.29 -19.04 14.21
C VAL A 204 -1.71 -18.09 13.16
N GLY A 205 -1.85 -18.47 11.90
CA GLY A 205 -1.31 -17.74 10.75
C GLY A 205 -0.26 -18.52 9.97
N LYS A 206 0.16 -17.98 8.84
CA LYS A 206 1.16 -18.59 7.96
C LYS A 206 2.28 -17.59 7.71
N ALA A 207 3.51 -17.98 8.04
CA ALA A 207 4.71 -17.15 7.80
C ALA A 207 4.82 -16.70 6.33
N ALA A 208 4.38 -17.52 5.38
CA ALA A 208 4.35 -17.17 3.96
C ALA A 208 3.46 -15.97 3.61
N CYS A 209 2.41 -15.71 4.38
CA CYS A 209 1.49 -14.58 4.21
C CYS A 209 1.94 -13.33 4.97
N GLY A 210 2.88 -13.47 5.91
CA GLY A 210 3.44 -12.37 6.69
C GLY A 210 2.62 -11.95 7.91
N ASP A 211 1.51 -12.64 8.20
CA ASP A 211 0.67 -12.41 9.37
C ASP A 211 0.65 -13.69 10.25
N VAL A 212 1.16 -13.56 11.48
CA VAL A 212 1.21 -14.60 12.52
C VAL A 212 0.85 -13.96 13.85
N ILE A 213 -0.05 -14.60 14.59
CA ILE A 213 -0.47 -14.16 15.93
C ILE A 213 -0.25 -15.30 16.92
N LYS A 214 0.38 -14.98 18.04
CA LYS A 214 0.40 -15.77 19.25
C LYS A 214 -0.53 -15.09 20.26
N LEU A 215 -1.62 -15.76 20.62
CA LEU A 215 -2.57 -15.31 21.63
C LEU A 215 -2.51 -16.26 22.83
N GLN A 216 -2.48 -15.71 24.03
CA GLN A 216 -2.53 -16.49 25.26
C GLN A 216 -3.64 -15.93 26.16
N VAL A 217 -4.49 -16.81 26.68
CA VAL A 217 -5.58 -16.48 27.61
C VAL A 217 -5.36 -17.23 28.91
N LYS A 218 -5.50 -16.52 30.03
CA LYS A 218 -5.43 -17.09 31.37
C LYS A 218 -6.85 -17.24 31.89
N ILE A 219 -7.23 -18.47 32.23
CA ILE A 219 -8.60 -18.82 32.59
C ILE A 219 -8.63 -19.32 34.03
N LYS A 220 -9.55 -18.75 34.82
CA LYS A 220 -9.84 -19.16 36.19
C LYS A 220 -11.35 -19.30 36.34
N ASP A 221 -11.81 -20.41 36.92
CA ASP A 221 -13.23 -20.67 37.16
C ASP A 221 -14.12 -20.49 35.91
N ASN A 222 -13.62 -20.95 34.75
CA ASN A 222 -14.27 -20.84 33.43
C ASN A 222 -14.41 -19.42 32.87
N CYS A 223 -13.83 -18.41 33.53
CA CYS A 223 -13.75 -17.02 33.09
C CYS A 223 -12.32 -16.65 32.70
N ILE A 224 -12.18 -15.83 31.66
CA ILE A 224 -10.88 -15.32 31.20
C ILE A 224 -10.48 -14.16 32.13
N GLU A 225 -9.50 -14.40 33.00
CA GLU A 225 -8.95 -13.39 33.92
C GLU A 225 -8.12 -12.37 33.16
N ASP A 226 -7.24 -12.85 32.27
CA ASP A 226 -6.35 -12.00 31.50
C ASP A 226 -6.05 -12.60 30.13
N ALA A 227 -5.65 -11.77 29.18
CA ALA A 227 -5.31 -12.17 27.83
C ALA A 227 -4.17 -11.30 27.32
N CYS A 228 -3.16 -11.92 26.70
CA CYS A 228 -2.02 -11.23 26.12
C CYS A 228 -1.72 -11.75 24.72
N PHE A 229 -1.11 -10.90 23.89
CA PHE A 229 -0.77 -11.28 22.53
C PHE A 229 0.65 -10.84 22.12
N LYS A 230 1.18 -11.57 21.14
CA LYS A 230 2.34 -11.19 20.32
C LYS A 230 1.99 -11.45 18.86
N THR A 231 2.12 -10.46 17.99
CA THR A 231 1.82 -10.64 16.57
C THR A 231 2.90 -10.04 15.69
N PHE A 232 3.16 -10.71 14.59
CA PHE A 232 3.93 -10.21 13.46
C PHE A 232 2.97 -10.11 12.29
N GLY A 233 2.67 -8.90 11.83
CA GLY A 233 1.70 -8.70 10.78
C GLY A 233 1.53 -7.24 10.40
N CYS A 234 0.61 -6.99 9.47
CA CYS A 234 0.25 -5.62 9.10
C CYS A 234 -0.45 -4.87 10.25
N GLY A 235 -0.50 -3.53 10.19
CA GLY A 235 -1.09 -2.72 11.27
C GLY A 235 -2.54 -3.09 11.64
N SER A 236 -3.34 -3.58 10.69
CA SER A 236 -4.67 -4.12 10.97
C SER A 236 -4.65 -5.38 11.83
N ALA A 237 -3.67 -6.27 11.64
CA ALA A 237 -3.53 -7.48 12.45
C ALA A 237 -3.16 -7.14 13.90
N ILE A 238 -2.27 -6.16 14.10
CA ILE A 238 -1.93 -5.65 15.44
C ILE A 238 -3.16 -5.04 16.12
N ALA A 239 -3.91 -4.21 15.40
CA ALA A 239 -5.12 -3.59 15.94
C ALA A 239 -6.20 -4.62 16.29
N SER A 240 -6.47 -5.59 15.41
CA SER A 240 -7.42 -6.67 15.67
C SER A 240 -7.00 -7.53 16.86
N SER A 241 -5.71 -7.83 16.99
CA SER A 241 -5.19 -8.61 18.14
C SER A 241 -5.38 -7.86 19.46
N SER A 242 -5.05 -6.56 19.48
CA SER A 242 -5.21 -5.73 20.67
C SER A 242 -6.67 -5.57 21.09
N TYR A 243 -7.57 -5.35 20.13
CA TYR A 243 -8.99 -5.22 20.42
C TYR A 243 -9.57 -6.55 20.95
N VAL A 244 -9.19 -7.67 20.33
CA VAL A 244 -9.64 -8.99 20.76
C VAL A 244 -9.22 -9.31 22.18
N THR A 245 -7.99 -8.96 22.59
CA THR A 245 -7.54 -9.19 23.98
C THR A 245 -8.31 -8.38 25.01
N GLU A 246 -8.88 -7.22 24.66
CA GLU A 246 -9.72 -6.47 25.58
C GLU A 246 -11.10 -7.10 25.75
N ILE A 247 -11.75 -7.48 24.64
CA ILE A 247 -13.12 -7.97 24.68
C ILE A 247 -13.26 -9.36 25.27
N VAL A 248 -12.19 -10.17 25.27
CA VAL A 248 -12.21 -11.53 25.84
C VAL A 248 -12.02 -11.52 27.36
N LYS A 249 -11.43 -10.46 27.92
CA LYS A 249 -11.24 -10.35 29.37
C LYS A 249 -12.57 -10.23 30.08
N GLY A 250 -12.72 -10.97 31.18
CA GLY A 250 -13.94 -11.02 31.97
C GLY A 250 -15.08 -11.83 31.34
N LYS A 251 -14.92 -12.34 30.11
CA LYS A 251 -15.90 -13.24 29.49
C LYS A 251 -15.68 -14.69 29.90
N THR A 252 -16.76 -15.45 29.88
CA THR A 252 -16.69 -16.91 30.01
C THR A 252 -16.09 -17.54 28.75
N CYS A 253 -15.58 -18.76 28.87
CA CYS A 253 -15.05 -19.50 27.71
C CYS A 253 -16.11 -19.66 26.59
N GLN A 254 -17.39 -19.83 26.94
CA GLN A 254 -18.47 -19.97 25.96
C GLN A 254 -18.75 -18.66 25.21
N GLU A 255 -18.81 -17.53 25.93
CA GLU A 255 -18.99 -16.21 25.32
C GLU A 255 -17.81 -15.82 24.44
N ALA A 256 -16.58 -16.15 24.86
CA ALA A 256 -15.39 -15.89 24.07
C ALA A 256 -15.34 -16.74 22.78
N LEU A 257 -15.89 -17.96 22.79
CA LEU A 257 -16.06 -18.79 21.59
C LEU A 257 -17.14 -18.26 20.63
N ALA A 258 -18.10 -17.48 21.13
CA ALA A 258 -19.19 -16.89 20.36
C ALA A 258 -18.77 -15.61 19.60
N ILE A 259 -17.61 -15.05 19.89
CA ILE A 259 -17.08 -13.86 19.20
C ILE A 259 -16.86 -14.18 17.72
N LYS A 260 -17.39 -13.34 16.84
CA LYS A 260 -17.25 -13.47 15.38
C LYS A 260 -16.31 -12.42 14.82
N ASN A 261 -15.67 -12.74 13.70
CA ASN A 261 -14.85 -11.81 12.94
C ASN A 261 -15.63 -10.59 12.43
N THR A 262 -16.95 -10.71 12.24
CA THR A 262 -17.85 -9.63 11.82
C THR A 262 -17.90 -8.53 12.88
N ASP A 263 -18.00 -8.91 14.14
CA ASP A 263 -18.13 -7.95 15.25
C ASP A 263 -16.80 -7.17 15.42
N ILE A 264 -15.68 -7.86 15.23
CA ILE A 264 -14.34 -7.28 15.26
C ILE A 264 -14.12 -6.35 14.06
N SER A 265 -14.52 -6.77 12.85
CA SER A 265 -14.32 -5.98 11.64
C SER A 265 -15.21 -4.75 11.59
N GLU A 266 -16.45 -4.85 12.06
CA GLU A 266 -17.38 -3.73 12.19
C GLU A 266 -16.89 -2.73 13.22
N LYS A 267 -16.47 -3.19 14.41
CA LYS A 267 -15.97 -2.28 15.45
C LYS A 267 -14.73 -1.51 14.99
N LEU A 268 -13.79 -2.21 14.35
CA LEU A 268 -12.57 -1.61 13.82
C LEU A 268 -12.77 -0.95 12.45
N ASN A 269 -13.99 -0.98 11.91
CA ASN A 269 -14.36 -0.45 10.61
C ASN A 269 -13.34 -0.85 9.51
N LEU A 270 -13.00 -2.15 9.48
CA LEU A 270 -11.98 -2.70 8.58
C LEU A 270 -12.50 -2.70 7.15
N PRO A 271 -11.69 -2.24 6.17
CA PRO A 271 -12.08 -2.32 4.78
C PRO A 271 -12.15 -3.79 4.33
N PRO A 272 -12.95 -4.13 3.29
CA PRO A 272 -13.18 -5.53 2.87
C PRO A 272 -11.90 -6.32 2.58
N VAL A 273 -10.86 -5.66 2.09
CA VAL A 273 -9.56 -6.27 1.76
C VAL A 273 -8.80 -6.76 3.01
N LYS A 274 -9.17 -6.29 4.21
CA LYS A 274 -8.48 -6.55 5.49
C LYS A 274 -9.27 -7.41 6.47
N ILE A 275 -10.40 -7.98 6.06
CA ILE A 275 -11.22 -8.88 6.90
C ILE A 275 -10.44 -10.14 7.35
N HIS A 276 -9.43 -10.59 6.61
CA HIS A 276 -8.59 -11.71 7.04
C HIS A 276 -7.89 -11.46 8.39
N CYS A 277 -7.66 -10.20 8.78
CA CYS A 277 -7.09 -9.86 10.08
C CYS A 277 -8.06 -10.15 11.24
N SER A 278 -9.37 -9.89 11.05
CA SER A 278 -10.38 -10.20 12.07
C SER A 278 -10.66 -11.70 12.14
N LEU A 279 -10.65 -12.40 11.00
CA LEU A 279 -10.73 -13.87 10.96
C LEU A 279 -9.58 -14.52 11.73
N LEU A 280 -8.35 -14.04 11.51
CA LEU A 280 -7.17 -14.55 12.21
C LEU A 280 -7.27 -14.36 13.73
N ALA A 281 -7.81 -13.22 14.17
CA ALA A 281 -7.99 -12.92 15.59
C ALA A 281 -9.10 -13.79 16.23
N GLU A 282 -10.22 -14.01 15.54
CA GLU A 282 -11.27 -14.95 15.96
C GLU A 282 -10.71 -16.37 16.11
N ASP A 283 -9.97 -16.85 15.09
CA ASP A 283 -9.37 -18.17 15.11
C ASP A 283 -8.39 -18.32 16.29
N ALA A 284 -7.60 -17.28 16.59
CA ALA A 284 -6.67 -17.29 17.70
C ALA A 284 -7.38 -17.53 19.05
N VAL A 285 -8.51 -16.86 19.30
CA VAL A 285 -9.30 -17.02 20.53
C VAL A 285 -9.83 -18.45 20.65
N LYS A 286 -10.43 -18.96 19.58
CA LYS A 286 -10.99 -20.31 19.57
C LYS A 286 -9.93 -21.37 19.83
N HIS A 287 -8.76 -21.23 19.22
CA HIS A 287 -7.66 -22.18 19.43
C HIS A 287 -7.08 -22.06 20.85
N ALA A 288 -7.00 -20.85 21.42
CA ALA A 288 -6.43 -20.65 22.75
C ALA A 288 -7.32 -21.28 23.83
N ILE A 289 -8.64 -21.11 23.71
CA ILE A 289 -9.61 -21.75 24.62
C ILE A 289 -9.60 -23.27 24.46
N LYS A 290 -9.53 -23.78 23.21
CA LYS A 290 -9.42 -25.23 22.96
C LYS A 290 -8.15 -25.82 23.58
N ASP A 291 -7.02 -25.14 23.49
CA ASP A 291 -5.76 -25.56 24.12
C ASP A 291 -5.92 -25.70 25.64
N TYR A 292 -6.49 -24.69 26.31
CA TYR A 292 -6.81 -24.76 27.75
C TYR A 292 -7.75 -25.93 28.09
N LEU A 293 -8.83 -26.11 27.34
CA LEU A 293 -9.78 -27.21 27.56
C LEU A 293 -9.11 -28.58 27.38
N ASN A 294 -8.20 -28.72 26.42
CA ASN A 294 -7.46 -29.96 26.19
C ASN A 294 -6.50 -30.27 27.34
N LYS A 295 -5.75 -29.27 27.84
CA LYS A 295 -4.84 -29.41 28.99
C LYS A 295 -5.57 -29.85 30.28
N ASN A 296 -6.82 -29.40 30.46
CA ASN A 296 -7.62 -29.77 31.63
C ASN A 296 -8.39 -31.08 31.46
N LYS A 297 -8.67 -31.51 30.23
CA LYS A 297 -9.24 -32.85 29.98
C LYS A 297 -8.23 -33.96 30.25
N SER A 298 -6.96 -33.78 29.85
CA SER A 298 -5.90 -34.76 30.14
C SER A 298 -5.70 -34.97 31.64
N LYS A 299 -5.85 -33.93 32.47
CA LYS A 299 -5.71 -34.01 33.93
C LYS A 299 -6.90 -34.61 34.68
N LYS A 300 -8.09 -34.70 34.07
CA LYS A 300 -9.27 -35.33 34.69
C LYS A 300 -9.34 -36.85 34.46
N ASN A 301 -8.49 -37.37 33.58
CA ASN A 301 -8.43 -38.78 33.19
C ASN A 301 -7.18 -39.51 33.74
N GLU A 302 -6.38 -38.84 34.56
CA GLU A 302 -5.32 -39.40 35.42
C GLU A 302 -5.79 -39.37 36.87
#